data_AF-A0A368FW57-F1
#
_entry.id   AF-A0A368FW57-F1
#
_cell.length_a   1.000
_cell.length_b   1.000
_cell.length_c   1.000
_cell.angle_alpha   90.00
_cell.angle_beta   90.00
_cell.angle_gamma   90.00
#
_symmetry.space_group_name_H-M   'P 1'
#
loop_
_entity.id
_entity.type
_entity.pdbx_description
1 polymer ?
#
loop_
_entity_poly.entity_id
_entity_poly.type
_entity_poly.pdbx_seq_one_letter_code
_entity_poly.pdbx_strand_id
1 'polypeptide(L)'
;MVNGETSGFACSYSNCGGSGKLLCLYNKAPTNNQPLYTSNNPTCQDCPQGTTTCVNWLCQSTPYTPATDANPQPSCTQNPGADKMTYEMQITARDMANYYRNLVATGWAKDKNGYTPTAKAMNALEYDCDTLGEDAQKLADDCAATSYASGIGMQLSYYKTRDLMLTEEQVLEKAFSTWYGQLENVDLDDKANYDSKVESNAPDFAHLVLGDATKLGCSVKMCEPQGFSVAVCEFDGTAPSVDDELYTVGKACSGCSAGKSCHKDLLGLCV
;
A
#
# COMPACT_ATOMS: atom_id res chain seq x y z
N MET A 1 -19.19 -15.12 18.06
CA MET A 1 -18.68 -13.95 18.82
C MET A 1 -17.84 -14.35 20.03
N VAL A 2 -18.30 -15.28 20.89
CA VAL A 2 -17.60 -15.62 22.16
C VAL A 2 -16.90 -16.98 22.16
N ASN A 3 -16.60 -17.54 20.99
CA ASN A 3 -15.83 -18.78 20.91
C ASN A 3 -14.37 -18.47 21.28
N GLY A 4 -13.86 -19.00 22.39
CA GLY A 4 -12.57 -18.64 22.98
C GLY A 4 -11.36 -18.99 22.11
N GLU A 5 -11.53 -19.91 21.15
CA GLU A 5 -10.51 -20.22 20.15
C GLU A 5 -10.43 -19.19 19.01
N THR A 6 -11.44 -18.33 18.86
CA THR A 6 -11.46 -17.29 17.81
C THR A 6 -10.37 -16.26 18.08
N SER A 7 -9.42 -16.14 17.16
CA SER A 7 -8.32 -15.17 17.22
C SER A 7 -8.43 -14.06 16.17
N GLY A 8 -9.35 -14.18 15.21
CA GLY A 8 -9.54 -13.20 14.15
C GLY A 8 -11.00 -13.11 13.73
N PHE A 9 -11.43 -11.91 13.36
CA PHE A 9 -12.74 -11.64 12.80
C PHE A 9 -12.65 -10.49 11.80
N ALA A 10 -13.57 -10.48 10.83
CA ALA A 10 -13.72 -9.39 9.88
C ALA A 10 -15.20 -9.07 9.74
N CYS A 11 -15.53 -7.79 9.67
CA CYS A 11 -16.90 -7.35 9.47
C CYS A 11 -16.98 -6.41 8.26
N SER A 12 -18.06 -6.52 7.51
CA SER A 12 -18.39 -5.59 6.43
C SER A 12 -19.87 -5.22 6.52
N TYR A 13 -20.20 -4.01 6.06
CA TYR A 13 -21.57 -3.54 6.02
C TYR A 13 -21.91 -2.95 4.66
N SER A 14 -23.17 -3.04 4.27
CA SER A 14 -23.67 -2.48 3.01
C SER A 14 -25.12 -2.03 3.16
N ASN A 15 -25.50 -0.99 2.42
CA ASN A 15 -26.88 -0.55 2.32
C ASN A 15 -27.52 -1.14 1.05
N CYS A 16 -28.45 -2.07 1.22
CA CYS A 16 -29.16 -2.72 0.12
C CYS A 16 -30.61 -2.24 0.11
N GLY A 17 -30.93 -1.30 -0.78
CA GLY A 17 -32.32 -0.91 -1.08
C GLY A 17 -33.11 -0.38 0.11
N GLY A 18 -32.47 0.40 1.00
CA GLY A 18 -33.11 0.98 2.18
C GLY A 18 -32.95 0.18 3.47
N SER A 19 -32.21 -0.94 3.44
CA SER A 19 -31.88 -1.72 4.64
C SER A 19 -30.35 -1.89 4.76
N GLY A 20 -29.81 -1.61 5.94
CA GLY A 20 -28.42 -1.88 6.27
C GLY A 20 -28.21 -3.35 6.61
N LYS A 21 -27.18 -3.97 6.05
CA LYS A 21 -26.70 -5.31 6.43
C LYS A 21 -25.32 -5.17 7.06
N LEU A 22 -25.10 -5.87 8.17
CA LEU A 22 -23.79 -6.08 8.77
C LEU A 22 -23.50 -7.58 8.74
N LEU A 23 -22.38 -7.97 8.18
CA LEU A 23 -21.89 -9.34 8.15
C LEU A 23 -20.54 -9.39 8.87
N CYS A 24 -20.40 -10.31 9.82
CA CYS A 24 -19.13 -10.59 10.47
C CYS A 24 -18.78 -12.07 10.31
N LEU A 25 -17.53 -12.33 9.91
CA LEU A 25 -16.95 -13.66 9.81
C LEU A 25 -15.91 -13.84 10.92
N TYR A 26 -15.79 -15.06 11.40
CA TYR A 26 -14.86 -15.44 12.46
C TYR A 26 -14.00 -16.60 11.96
N ASN A 27 -12.71 -16.57 12.26
CA ASN A 27 -11.75 -17.58 11.77
C ASN A 27 -11.90 -18.96 12.43
N LYS A 28 -12.75 -19.09 13.46
CA LYS A 28 -13.07 -20.35 14.14
C LYS A 28 -14.56 -20.49 14.35
N ALA A 29 -15.12 -21.59 13.85
CA ALA A 29 -16.50 -21.98 14.11
C ALA A 29 -16.59 -22.71 15.46
N PRO A 30 -17.63 -22.46 16.26
CA PRO A 30 -17.91 -23.29 17.44
C PRO A 30 -18.33 -24.70 17.00
N THR A 31 -17.93 -25.70 17.78
CA THR A 31 -18.33 -27.09 17.53
C THR A 31 -19.63 -27.40 18.27
N ASN A 32 -20.56 -28.10 17.62
CA ASN A 32 -21.82 -28.48 18.24
C ASN A 32 -21.58 -29.34 19.50
N ASN A 33 -22.32 -29.07 20.58
CA ASN A 33 -22.16 -29.71 21.89
C ASN A 33 -20.77 -29.58 22.55
N GLN A 34 -19.94 -28.62 22.15
CA GLN A 34 -18.68 -28.28 22.82
C GLN A 34 -18.78 -26.94 23.56
N PRO A 35 -18.09 -26.76 24.70
CA PRO A 35 -18.05 -25.48 25.39
C PRO A 35 -17.44 -24.41 24.48
N LEU A 36 -18.00 -23.19 24.52
CA LEU A 36 -17.48 -22.06 23.73
C LEU A 36 -16.11 -21.57 24.25
N TYR A 37 -15.82 -21.77 25.54
CA TYR A 37 -14.54 -21.43 26.17
C TYR A 37 -14.38 -22.24 27.46
N THR A 38 -13.13 -22.39 27.91
CA THR A 38 -12.79 -22.97 29.21
C THR A 38 -12.90 -21.92 30.33
N SER A 39 -13.57 -22.27 31.42
CA SER A 39 -13.70 -21.39 32.58
C SER A 39 -12.52 -21.58 33.52
N ASN A 40 -11.65 -20.57 33.63
CA ASN A 40 -10.43 -20.65 34.42
C ASN A 40 -10.34 -19.47 35.40
N ASN A 41 -9.81 -19.72 36.59
CA ASN A 41 -9.48 -18.69 37.59
C ASN A 41 -8.12 -19.02 38.22
N PRO A 42 -7.07 -18.19 38.03
CA PRO A 42 -7.09 -16.87 37.39
C PRO A 42 -7.34 -16.91 35.88
N THR A 43 -7.98 -15.87 35.34
CA THR A 43 -8.18 -15.72 33.89
C THR A 43 -6.83 -15.69 33.16
N CYS A 44 -6.76 -16.19 31.93
CA CYS A 44 -5.54 -16.34 31.11
C CYS A 44 -4.55 -17.44 31.54
N GLN A 45 -4.89 -18.32 32.48
CA GLN A 45 -3.98 -19.40 32.89
C GLN A 45 -3.70 -20.42 31.77
N ASP A 46 -4.69 -20.66 30.91
CA ASP A 46 -4.60 -21.61 29.78
C ASP A 46 -4.65 -20.88 28.44
N CYS A 47 -3.98 -19.74 28.32
CA CYS A 47 -3.87 -19.11 27.00
C CYS A 47 -3.19 -20.07 26.01
N PRO A 48 -3.66 -20.14 24.74
CA PRO A 48 -3.09 -21.02 23.73
C PRO A 48 -1.58 -20.78 23.52
N GLN A 49 -0.85 -21.81 23.12
CA GLN A 49 0.55 -21.64 22.70
C GLN A 49 0.65 -20.57 21.60
N GLY A 50 1.59 -19.63 21.75
CA GLY A 50 1.75 -18.49 20.83
C GLY A 50 1.11 -17.18 21.30
N THR A 51 0.48 -17.17 22.49
CA THR A 51 0.07 -15.92 23.14
C THR A 51 1.12 -15.46 24.15
N THR A 52 1.61 -14.22 24.03
CA THR A 52 2.71 -13.72 24.87
C THR A 52 2.24 -12.87 26.05
N THR A 53 1.00 -12.35 26.01
CA THR A 53 0.50 -11.43 27.04
C THR A 53 -1.01 -11.61 27.32
N CYS A 54 -1.40 -11.44 28.59
CA CYS A 54 -2.79 -11.30 29.01
C CYS A 54 -3.08 -9.82 29.20
N VAL A 55 -3.90 -9.25 28.33
CA VAL A 55 -4.26 -7.82 28.36
C VAL A 55 -5.75 -7.72 28.64
N ASN A 56 -6.12 -7.02 29.72
CA ASN A 56 -7.52 -6.83 30.12
C ASN A 56 -8.33 -8.15 30.12
N TRP A 57 -7.72 -9.22 30.64
CA TRP A 57 -8.33 -10.55 30.74
C TRP A 57 -8.52 -11.29 29.40
N LEU A 58 -7.85 -10.85 28.32
CA LEU A 58 -7.84 -11.49 27.01
C LEU A 58 -6.42 -11.95 26.63
N CYS A 59 -6.30 -13.20 26.19
CA CYS A 59 -5.06 -13.74 25.63
C CYS A 59 -4.74 -13.05 24.30
N GLN A 60 -3.59 -12.38 24.21
CA GLN A 60 -3.15 -11.71 22.99
C GLN A 60 -2.33 -12.68 22.14
N SER A 61 -2.73 -12.89 20.89
CA SER A 61 -1.91 -13.59 19.90
C SER A 61 -0.78 -12.67 19.46
N THR A 62 0.48 -13.10 19.58
CA THR A 62 1.61 -12.30 19.10
C THR A 62 2.64 -13.21 18.43
N PRO A 63 2.86 -13.06 17.12
CA PRO A 63 2.19 -12.13 16.20
C PRO A 63 0.76 -12.60 15.83
N TYR A 64 -0.19 -11.65 15.68
CA TYR A 64 -1.44 -11.96 14.99
C TYR A 64 -1.10 -12.30 13.53
N THR A 65 -1.42 -13.52 13.11
CA THR A 65 -1.25 -13.94 11.71
C THR A 65 -2.63 -13.85 11.05
N PRO A 66 -2.84 -12.93 10.08
CA PRO A 66 -4.07 -12.88 9.30
C PRO A 66 -4.36 -14.22 8.63
N ALA A 67 -5.65 -14.54 8.48
CA ALA A 67 -6.07 -15.73 7.74
C ALA A 67 -5.65 -15.62 6.26
N THR A 68 -4.92 -16.62 5.75
CA THR A 68 -4.45 -16.65 4.36
C THR A 68 -5.53 -17.08 3.37
N ASP A 69 -6.64 -17.63 3.85
CA ASP A 69 -7.84 -18.03 3.10
C ASP A 69 -8.93 -16.95 3.11
N ALA A 70 -8.54 -15.68 3.25
CA ALA A 70 -9.45 -14.55 3.20
C ALA A 70 -9.82 -14.19 1.75
N ASN A 71 -11.11 -14.04 1.47
CA ASN A 71 -11.58 -13.45 0.21
C ASN A 71 -11.84 -11.94 0.41
N PRO A 72 -11.54 -11.11 -0.61
CA PRO A 72 -10.97 -11.47 -1.91
C PRO A 72 -9.49 -11.87 -1.83
N GLN A 73 -9.08 -12.78 -2.73
CA GLN A 73 -7.69 -13.23 -2.84
C GLN A 73 -6.82 -12.14 -3.47
N PRO A 74 -5.49 -12.11 -3.18
CA PRO A 74 -4.54 -11.27 -3.89
C PRO A 74 -4.70 -11.38 -5.42
N SER A 75 -4.48 -10.28 -6.13
CA SER A 75 -4.74 -10.11 -7.58
C SER A 75 -3.78 -10.89 -8.49
N CYS A 76 -3.01 -11.83 -7.94
CA CYS A 76 -1.95 -12.55 -8.65
C CYS A 76 -2.54 -13.74 -9.36
N THR A 77 -2.66 -13.58 -10.67
CA THR A 77 -3.37 -14.55 -11.52
C THR A 77 -2.46 -15.69 -11.94
N GLN A 78 -1.16 -15.43 -12.07
CA GLN A 78 -0.19 -16.42 -12.50
C GLN A 78 0.48 -17.10 -11.31
N ASN A 79 0.89 -16.30 -10.32
CA ASN A 79 1.64 -16.74 -9.16
C ASN A 79 0.99 -16.23 -7.87
N PRO A 80 0.00 -16.96 -7.30
CA PRO A 80 -0.64 -16.57 -6.04
C PRO A 80 0.39 -16.28 -4.93
N GLY A 81 0.42 -15.04 -4.45
CA GLY A 81 1.36 -14.59 -3.42
C GLY A 81 2.80 -14.42 -3.90
N ALA A 82 3.01 -14.06 -5.18
CA ALA A 82 4.32 -13.71 -5.75
C ALA A 82 4.98 -12.53 -5.04
N ASP A 83 4.18 -11.53 -4.67
CA ASP A 83 4.60 -10.29 -4.02
C ASP A 83 4.60 -10.37 -2.48
N LYS A 84 4.11 -11.48 -1.91
CA LYS A 84 3.84 -11.67 -0.47
C LYS A 84 2.93 -10.60 0.15
N MET A 85 2.12 -9.94 -0.67
CA MET A 85 1.13 -8.97 -0.20
C MET A 85 -0.22 -9.64 -0.01
N THR A 86 -0.97 -9.17 1.00
CA THR A 86 -2.40 -9.49 1.10
C THR A 86 -3.19 -8.65 0.10
N TYR A 87 -4.42 -9.06 -0.25
CA TYR A 87 -5.29 -8.24 -1.11
C TYR A 87 -5.44 -6.82 -0.58
N GLU A 88 -5.69 -6.65 0.72
CA GLU A 88 -5.84 -5.33 1.34
C GLU A 88 -4.59 -4.48 1.14
N MET A 89 -3.38 -5.04 1.31
CA MET A 89 -2.14 -4.30 1.06
C MET A 89 -1.97 -3.91 -0.42
N GLN A 90 -2.38 -4.77 -1.37
CA GLN A 90 -2.34 -4.44 -2.80
C GLN A 90 -3.29 -3.28 -3.13
N ILE A 91 -4.51 -3.31 -2.57
CA ILE A 91 -5.49 -2.24 -2.73
C ILE A 91 -5.02 -0.96 -2.06
N THR A 92 -4.50 -1.03 -0.83
CA THR A 92 -3.92 0.11 -0.11
C THR A 92 -2.82 0.76 -0.94
N ALA A 93 -1.88 -0.01 -1.49
CA ALA A 93 -0.83 0.54 -2.35
C ALA A 93 -1.39 1.26 -3.58
N ARG A 94 -2.30 0.61 -4.31
CA ARG A 94 -2.93 1.19 -5.51
C ARG A 94 -3.71 2.47 -5.19
N ASP A 95 -4.52 2.43 -4.13
CA ASP A 95 -5.45 3.50 -3.79
C ASP A 95 -4.70 4.69 -3.20
N MET A 96 -3.67 4.48 -2.36
CA MET A 96 -2.81 5.55 -1.89
C MET A 96 -2.03 6.20 -3.04
N ALA A 97 -1.45 5.41 -3.94
CA ALA A 97 -0.72 5.94 -5.09
C ALA A 97 -1.64 6.80 -5.97
N ASN A 98 -2.81 6.29 -6.33
CA ASN A 98 -3.79 7.01 -7.14
C ASN A 98 -4.40 8.22 -6.42
N TYR A 99 -4.58 8.15 -5.10
CA TYR A 99 -5.00 9.31 -4.32
C TYR A 99 -3.99 10.45 -4.41
N TYR A 100 -2.70 10.18 -4.21
CA TYR A 100 -1.66 11.20 -4.31
C TYR A 100 -1.48 11.72 -5.74
N ARG A 101 -1.47 10.84 -6.74
CA ARG A 101 -1.44 11.24 -8.16
C ARG A 101 -2.63 12.12 -8.52
N ASN A 102 -3.82 11.82 -7.99
CA ASN A 102 -5.00 12.65 -8.19
C ASN A 102 -4.84 14.03 -7.56
N LEU A 103 -4.32 14.14 -6.33
CA LEU A 103 -4.06 15.44 -5.70
C LEU A 103 -3.11 16.30 -6.55
N VAL A 104 -2.04 15.69 -7.08
CA VAL A 104 -1.08 16.37 -7.96
C VAL A 104 -1.75 16.79 -9.27
N ALA A 105 -2.40 15.84 -9.96
CA ALA A 105 -3.00 16.09 -11.27
C ALA A 105 -4.12 17.14 -11.25
N THR A 106 -4.83 17.26 -10.12
CA THR A 106 -5.89 18.26 -9.93
C THR A 106 -5.38 19.60 -9.38
N GLY A 107 -4.08 19.71 -9.06
CA GLY A 107 -3.46 20.93 -8.52
C GLY A 107 -3.81 21.21 -7.06
N TRP A 108 -4.20 20.19 -6.30
CA TRP A 108 -4.50 20.29 -4.86
C TRP A 108 -3.34 19.83 -3.98
N ALA A 109 -2.32 19.20 -4.55
CA ALA A 109 -1.10 18.87 -3.85
C ALA A 109 -0.31 20.14 -3.53
N LYS A 110 -0.05 20.37 -2.24
CA LYS A 110 0.73 21.50 -1.76
C LYS A 110 2.21 21.15 -1.87
N ASP A 111 2.97 21.97 -2.58
CA ASP A 111 4.43 21.90 -2.61
C ASP A 111 5.02 22.92 -1.62
N LYS A 112 6.34 23.14 -1.66
CA LYS A 112 7.02 23.98 -0.66
C LYS A 112 6.47 25.41 -0.59
N ASN A 113 6.16 26.05 -1.72
CA ASN A 113 5.72 27.44 -1.79
C ASN A 113 4.37 27.68 -2.46
N GLY A 114 3.62 26.64 -2.83
CA GLY A 114 2.36 26.78 -3.54
C GLY A 114 1.63 25.44 -3.73
N TYR A 115 1.24 25.20 -4.97
CA TYR A 115 0.53 24.00 -5.38
C TYR A 115 1.10 23.52 -6.71
N THR A 116 1.08 22.21 -6.90
CA THR A 116 1.55 21.59 -8.15
C THR A 116 0.73 22.06 -9.35
N PRO A 117 1.34 22.21 -10.54
CA PRO A 117 0.56 22.46 -11.75
C PRO A 117 -0.35 21.26 -12.07
N THR A 118 -1.49 21.51 -12.71
CA THR A 118 -2.44 20.44 -13.06
C THR A 118 -1.88 19.56 -14.19
N ALA A 119 -2.17 18.27 -14.16
CA ALA A 119 -1.72 17.33 -15.19
C ALA A 119 -2.84 17.04 -16.19
N LYS A 120 -2.58 17.18 -17.50
CA LYS A 120 -3.64 16.94 -18.50
C LYS A 120 -3.94 15.47 -18.76
N ALA A 121 -3.00 14.57 -18.45
CA ALA A 121 -3.02 13.18 -18.88
C ALA A 121 -2.38 12.21 -17.87
N MET A 122 -2.58 12.41 -16.56
CA MET A 122 -2.04 11.51 -15.53
C MET A 122 -2.77 10.16 -15.58
N ASN A 123 -2.08 9.05 -15.86
CA ASN A 123 -2.72 7.73 -15.84
C ASN A 123 -3.01 7.27 -14.40
N ALA A 124 -4.16 6.63 -14.20
CA ALA A 124 -4.38 5.82 -13.00
C ALA A 124 -3.48 4.57 -13.06
N LEU A 125 -2.91 4.19 -11.91
CA LEU A 125 -2.09 3.00 -11.78
C LEU A 125 -2.96 1.78 -11.47
N GLU A 126 -2.69 0.69 -12.20
CA GLU A 126 -3.18 -0.65 -11.90
C GLU A 126 -2.14 -1.42 -11.08
N TYR A 127 -2.59 -2.37 -10.26
CA TYR A 127 -1.67 -3.16 -9.46
C TYR A 127 -1.16 -4.38 -10.25
N ASP A 128 0.15 -4.52 -10.37
CA ASP A 128 0.84 -5.63 -11.05
C ASP A 128 1.66 -6.42 -10.05
N CYS A 129 1.05 -7.44 -9.46
CA CYS A 129 1.76 -8.30 -8.52
C CYS A 129 2.56 -9.44 -9.17
N ASP A 130 2.17 -9.88 -10.37
CA ASP A 130 2.82 -11.01 -11.05
C ASP A 130 4.20 -10.60 -11.63
N THR A 131 4.44 -9.31 -11.91
CA THR A 131 5.72 -8.82 -12.45
C THR A 131 6.43 -7.86 -11.49
N LEU A 132 5.86 -6.68 -11.24
CA LEU A 132 6.50 -5.64 -10.42
C LEU A 132 6.53 -6.06 -8.94
N GLY A 133 5.42 -6.60 -8.43
CA GLY A 133 5.36 -7.11 -7.06
C GLY A 133 6.31 -8.27 -6.81
N GLU A 134 6.49 -9.17 -7.78
CA GLU A 134 7.43 -10.30 -7.69
C GLU A 134 8.90 -9.81 -7.59
N ASP A 135 9.29 -8.81 -8.39
CA ASP A 135 10.65 -8.25 -8.30
C ASP A 135 10.85 -7.46 -7.00
N ALA A 136 9.87 -6.62 -6.62
CA ALA A 136 9.86 -5.93 -5.34
C ALA A 136 10.02 -6.90 -4.16
N GLN A 137 9.38 -8.07 -4.20
CA GLN A 137 9.53 -9.13 -3.20
C GLN A 137 10.95 -9.69 -3.14
N LYS A 138 11.56 -9.99 -4.30
CA LYS A 138 12.95 -10.49 -4.36
C LYS A 138 13.93 -9.48 -3.75
N LEU A 139 13.71 -8.20 -4.00
CA LEU A 139 14.51 -7.12 -3.45
C LEU A 139 14.28 -6.99 -1.93
N ALA A 140 13.04 -6.97 -1.48
CA ALA A 140 12.69 -6.85 -0.07
C ALA A 140 13.20 -8.03 0.78
N ASP A 141 13.27 -9.24 0.21
CA ASP A 141 13.82 -10.43 0.86
C ASP A 141 15.32 -10.33 1.17
N ASP A 142 16.08 -9.47 0.48
CA ASP A 142 17.48 -9.19 0.82
C ASP A 142 17.58 -8.23 2.02
N CYS A 143 17.44 -8.81 3.21
CA CYS A 143 17.61 -8.10 4.47
C CYS A 143 19.05 -7.61 4.74
N ALA A 144 20.05 -8.02 3.94
CA ALA A 144 21.42 -7.51 4.03
C ALA A 144 21.66 -6.28 3.15
N ALA A 145 20.77 -6.03 2.18
CA ALA A 145 20.89 -4.88 1.27
C ALA A 145 20.82 -3.55 2.02
N THR A 146 21.72 -2.64 1.69
CA THR A 146 21.71 -1.25 2.20
C THR A 146 20.85 -0.33 1.32
N SER A 147 20.78 -0.61 0.02
CA SER A 147 19.98 0.07 -1.01
C SER A 147 19.36 -0.96 -1.95
N TYR A 148 18.30 -0.57 -2.66
CA TYR A 148 17.63 -1.43 -3.65
C TYR A 148 17.64 -0.76 -5.02
N ALA A 149 17.68 -1.57 -6.06
CA ALA A 149 17.55 -1.16 -7.45
C ALA A 149 16.71 -2.22 -8.18
N SER A 150 15.86 -1.79 -9.10
CA SER A 150 14.99 -2.69 -9.83
C SER A 150 15.80 -3.73 -10.62
N GLY A 151 15.44 -5.01 -10.49
CA GLY A 151 16.00 -6.10 -11.28
C GLY A 151 15.46 -6.12 -12.71
N ILE A 152 14.33 -5.43 -12.95
CA ILE A 152 13.59 -5.40 -14.21
C ILE A 152 13.57 -4.02 -14.88
N GLY A 153 14.32 -3.05 -14.35
CA GLY A 153 14.49 -1.72 -14.94
C GLY A 153 13.31 -0.76 -14.69
N MET A 154 12.50 -1.02 -13.66
CA MET A 154 11.42 -0.14 -13.22
C MET A 154 11.94 0.98 -12.32
N GLN A 155 11.12 2.03 -12.14
CA GLN A 155 11.40 3.04 -11.12
C GLN A 155 11.13 2.43 -9.75
N LEU A 156 12.01 2.67 -8.77
CA LEU A 156 11.93 2.02 -7.47
C LEU A 156 11.99 3.04 -6.35
N SER A 157 11.08 2.88 -5.39
CA SER A 157 11.10 3.60 -4.12
C SER A 157 11.07 2.61 -2.97
N TYR A 158 11.87 2.86 -1.94
CA TYR A 158 11.90 2.03 -0.74
C TYR A 158 11.82 2.87 0.53
N TYR A 159 11.27 2.28 1.58
CA TYR A 159 11.14 2.90 2.89
C TYR A 159 11.58 1.91 3.96
N LYS A 160 12.58 2.28 4.78
CA LYS A 160 13.07 1.48 5.91
C LYS A 160 12.70 2.14 7.23
N THR A 161 12.21 1.33 8.18
CA THR A 161 11.92 1.77 9.55
C THR A 161 12.47 0.76 10.55
N ARG A 162 12.92 1.26 11.72
CA ARG A 162 13.30 0.41 12.87
C ARG A 162 12.18 0.26 13.89
N ASP A 163 11.02 0.84 13.61
CA ASP A 163 9.83 0.64 14.43
C ASP A 163 9.19 -0.71 14.08
N LEU A 164 9.63 -1.74 14.81
CA LEU A 164 9.18 -3.13 14.62
C LEU A 164 7.78 -3.40 15.20
N MET A 165 7.13 -2.40 15.79
CA MET A 165 5.76 -2.52 16.29
C MET A 165 4.71 -2.30 15.18
N LEU A 166 5.15 -1.80 14.03
CA LEU A 166 4.29 -1.55 12.88
C LEU A 166 3.94 -2.87 12.18
N THR A 167 2.69 -3.01 11.75
CA THR A 167 2.30 -4.08 10.83
C THR A 167 2.88 -3.83 9.44
N GLU A 168 2.94 -4.86 8.58
CA GLU A 168 3.39 -4.71 7.20
C GLU A 168 2.56 -3.66 6.43
N GLU A 169 1.25 -3.64 6.64
CA GLU A 169 0.34 -2.63 6.09
C GLU A 169 0.68 -1.21 6.57
N GLN A 170 0.96 -1.03 7.87
CA GLN A 170 1.36 0.29 8.41
C GLN A 170 2.72 0.74 7.88
N VAL A 171 3.65 -0.19 7.63
CA VAL A 171 4.93 0.11 6.99
C VAL A 171 4.69 0.59 5.55
N LEU A 172 3.80 -0.07 4.81
CA LEU A 172 3.40 0.32 3.45
C LEU A 172 2.74 1.70 3.41
N GLU A 173 1.78 1.97 4.29
CA GLU A 173 1.10 3.28 4.39
C GLU A 173 2.10 4.41 4.69
N LYS A 174 3.03 4.16 5.61
CA LYS A 174 4.11 5.10 5.94
C LYS A 174 5.05 5.29 4.76
N ALA A 175 5.33 4.26 3.98
CA ALA A 175 6.18 4.35 2.79
C ALA A 175 5.57 5.34 1.78
N PHE A 176 4.33 5.15 1.37
CA PHE A 176 3.63 6.06 0.45
C PHE A 176 3.52 7.48 1.00
N SER A 177 3.19 7.62 2.29
CA SER A 177 3.13 8.95 2.93
C SER A 177 4.49 9.65 2.95
N THR A 178 5.57 8.89 3.17
CA THR A 178 6.95 9.43 3.19
C THR A 178 7.38 9.85 1.79
N TRP A 179 7.17 9.00 0.78
CA TRP A 179 7.53 9.31 -0.60
C TRP A 179 6.76 10.53 -1.13
N TYR A 180 5.44 10.56 -0.95
CA TYR A 180 4.65 11.73 -1.30
C TYR A 180 5.08 12.99 -0.52
N GLY A 181 5.34 12.85 0.78
CA GLY A 181 5.74 13.96 1.65
C GLY A 181 7.05 14.65 1.24
N GLN A 182 7.88 14.02 0.41
CA GLN A 182 9.07 14.68 -0.14
C GLN A 182 8.72 15.93 -0.97
N LEU A 183 7.50 16.01 -1.51
CA LEU A 183 6.99 17.18 -2.23
C LEU A 183 7.09 18.47 -1.40
N GLU A 184 6.98 18.40 -0.08
CA GLU A 184 7.09 19.57 0.80
C GLU A 184 8.49 20.23 0.77
N ASN A 185 9.50 19.54 0.23
CA ASN A 185 10.87 20.02 0.15
C ASN A 185 11.21 20.73 -1.17
N VAL A 186 10.34 20.64 -2.17
CA VAL A 186 10.57 21.11 -3.54
C VAL A 186 9.41 21.98 -4.03
N ASP A 187 9.67 22.75 -5.09
CA ASP A 187 8.65 23.52 -5.81
C ASP A 187 8.61 22.96 -7.23
N LEU A 188 7.44 22.51 -7.69
CA LEU A 188 7.31 22.13 -9.10
C LEU A 188 7.13 23.40 -9.93
N ASP A 189 7.92 23.55 -10.99
CA ASP A 189 7.78 24.68 -11.90
C ASP A 189 6.48 24.59 -12.73
N ASP A 190 6.24 25.59 -13.58
CA ASP A 190 5.03 25.67 -14.41
C ASP A 190 4.92 24.56 -15.48
N LYS A 191 5.95 23.72 -15.62
CA LYS A 191 6.02 22.57 -16.51
C LYS A 191 6.13 21.23 -15.78
N ALA A 192 6.20 21.24 -14.45
CA ALA A 192 6.45 20.06 -13.63
C ALA A 192 7.77 19.34 -14.00
N ASN A 193 8.84 20.08 -14.26
CA ASN A 193 10.13 19.49 -14.62
C ASN A 193 10.77 18.74 -13.44
N TYR A 194 11.40 17.60 -13.75
CA TYR A 194 12.32 16.89 -12.88
C TYR A 194 13.65 17.64 -12.84
N ASP A 195 13.77 18.61 -11.95
CA ASP A 195 14.99 19.38 -11.77
C ASP A 195 15.95 18.73 -10.75
N SER A 196 17.17 19.29 -10.64
CA SER A 196 18.16 18.83 -9.65
C SER A 196 17.69 18.86 -8.19
N LYS A 197 16.71 19.70 -7.82
CA LYS A 197 16.14 19.73 -6.46
C LYS A 197 15.17 18.59 -6.27
N VAL A 198 14.36 18.25 -7.28
CA VAL A 198 13.50 17.07 -7.26
C VAL A 198 14.36 15.82 -7.18
N GLU A 199 15.39 15.69 -8.01
CA GLU A 199 16.34 14.57 -7.96
C GLU A 199 16.97 14.40 -6.56
N SER A 200 17.39 15.51 -5.94
CA SER A 200 18.10 15.45 -4.66
C SER A 200 17.19 15.33 -3.43
N ASN A 201 15.99 15.91 -3.46
CA ASN A 201 15.14 16.07 -2.28
C ASN A 201 13.77 15.39 -2.38
N ALA A 202 13.34 15.01 -3.60
CA ALA A 202 12.06 14.37 -3.86
C ALA A 202 12.10 13.26 -4.93
N PRO A 203 13.11 12.36 -4.93
CA PRO A 203 13.22 11.32 -5.95
C PRO A 203 12.09 10.29 -5.88
N ASP A 204 11.64 9.89 -4.68
CA ASP A 204 10.56 8.91 -4.54
C ASP A 204 9.21 9.52 -4.90
N PHE A 205 9.00 10.80 -4.59
CA PHE A 205 7.85 11.55 -5.08
C PHE A 205 7.81 11.54 -6.62
N ALA A 206 8.95 11.78 -7.27
CA ALA A 206 9.03 11.80 -8.73
C ALA A 206 8.59 10.46 -9.34
N HIS A 207 9.11 9.32 -8.83
CA HIS A 207 8.69 7.99 -9.29
C HIS A 207 7.18 7.77 -9.15
N LEU A 208 6.59 8.23 -8.04
CA LEU A 208 5.15 8.08 -7.76
C LEU A 208 4.25 8.85 -8.75
N VAL A 209 4.72 9.98 -9.28
CA VAL A 209 3.88 10.93 -10.05
C VAL A 209 4.20 10.99 -11.55
N LEU A 210 5.02 10.06 -12.05
CA LEU A 210 5.26 9.94 -13.48
C LEU A 210 3.96 9.79 -14.26
N GLY A 211 3.66 10.76 -15.13
CA GLY A 211 2.38 10.87 -15.80
C GLY A 211 2.05 9.69 -16.71
N ASP A 212 3.09 9.10 -17.30
CA ASP A 212 3.00 7.99 -18.24
C ASP A 212 2.92 6.62 -17.56
N ALA A 213 3.35 6.49 -16.30
CA ALA A 213 3.23 5.27 -15.51
C ALA A 213 1.77 4.77 -15.45
N THR A 214 1.57 3.47 -15.64
CA THR A 214 0.27 2.78 -15.65
C THR A 214 0.16 1.66 -14.63
N LYS A 215 1.26 1.25 -13.99
CA LYS A 215 1.33 0.11 -13.10
C LYS A 215 2.20 0.39 -11.89
N LEU A 216 1.84 -0.25 -10.77
CA LEU A 216 2.70 -0.39 -9.61
C LEU A 216 2.69 -1.82 -9.07
N GLY A 217 3.75 -2.22 -8.40
CA GLY A 217 3.80 -3.44 -7.61
C GLY A 217 4.69 -3.24 -6.40
N CYS A 218 4.36 -3.85 -5.27
CA CYS A 218 5.07 -3.61 -4.02
C CYS A 218 5.27 -4.91 -3.23
N SER A 219 6.19 -4.87 -2.29
CA SER A 219 6.34 -5.87 -1.23
C SER A 219 6.77 -5.20 0.08
N VAL A 220 6.43 -5.84 1.20
CA VAL A 220 6.91 -5.47 2.53
C VAL A 220 7.60 -6.66 3.18
N LYS A 221 8.75 -6.41 3.82
CA LYS A 221 9.51 -7.41 4.56
C LYS A 221 9.82 -6.95 5.98
N MET A 222 9.54 -7.81 6.95
CA MET A 222 10.00 -7.68 8.32
C MET A 222 11.36 -8.40 8.47
N CYS A 223 12.45 -7.64 8.51
CA CYS A 223 13.81 -8.15 8.70
C CYS A 223 14.17 -8.16 10.19
N GLU A 224 13.43 -8.95 10.98
CA GLU A 224 13.56 -8.99 12.44
C GLU A 224 15.00 -9.23 12.95
N PRO A 225 15.81 -10.14 12.35
CA PRO A 225 17.19 -10.34 12.79
C PRO A 225 18.09 -9.11 12.61
N GLN A 226 17.76 -8.26 11.64
CA GLN A 226 18.47 -7.00 11.35
C GLN A 226 17.83 -5.78 12.04
N GLY A 227 16.69 -5.96 12.69
CA GLY A 227 16.02 -4.93 13.48
C GLY A 227 15.38 -3.82 12.65
N PHE A 228 14.92 -4.12 11.43
CA PHE A 228 14.16 -3.17 10.61
C PHE A 228 13.06 -3.86 9.80
N SER A 229 12.13 -3.05 9.30
CA SER A 229 11.13 -3.41 8.30
C SER A 229 11.32 -2.54 7.06
N VAL A 230 11.02 -3.08 5.88
CA VAL A 230 11.18 -2.38 4.61
C VAL A 230 9.98 -2.59 3.71
N ALA A 231 9.50 -1.49 3.10
CA ALA A 231 8.61 -1.55 1.95
C ALA A 231 9.42 -1.20 0.69
N VAL A 232 9.22 -1.96 -0.37
CA VAL A 232 9.77 -1.71 -1.71
C VAL A 232 8.61 -1.65 -2.68
N CYS A 233 8.52 -0.58 -3.45
CA CYS A 233 7.54 -0.45 -4.52
C CYS A 233 8.25 -0.10 -5.83
N GLU A 234 7.76 -0.70 -6.90
CA GLU A 234 8.17 -0.42 -8.26
C GLU A 234 7.02 0.20 -9.05
N PHE A 235 7.38 1.10 -9.95
CA PHE A 235 6.48 1.79 -10.86
C PHE A 235 7.02 1.64 -12.28
N ASP A 236 6.12 1.36 -13.23
CA ASP A 236 6.46 1.51 -14.63
C ASP A 236 6.55 3.01 -14.99
N GLY A 237 6.69 3.30 -16.29
CA GLY A 237 6.86 4.65 -16.78
C GLY A 237 8.31 4.96 -17.13
N THR A 238 8.50 6.10 -17.78
CA THR A 238 9.80 6.50 -18.32
C THR A 238 10.65 7.10 -17.20
N ALA A 239 11.85 6.57 -17.00
CA ALA A 239 12.82 7.13 -16.06
C ALA A 239 13.10 8.60 -16.43
N PRO A 240 12.80 9.57 -15.55
CA PRO A 240 13.01 10.98 -15.89
C PRO A 240 14.51 11.30 -15.83
N SER A 241 15.01 11.96 -16.88
CA SER A 241 16.29 12.67 -16.83
C SER A 241 16.08 14.08 -16.29
N VAL A 242 17.14 14.72 -15.82
CA VAL A 242 17.06 16.14 -15.44
C VAL A 242 16.54 16.95 -16.63
N ASP A 243 15.60 17.86 -16.34
CA ASP A 243 14.84 18.69 -17.28
C ASP A 243 13.69 17.98 -18.03
N ASP A 244 13.47 16.67 -17.83
CA ASP A 244 12.26 16.00 -18.33
C ASP A 244 11.02 16.42 -17.53
N GLU A 245 9.87 16.53 -18.19
CA GLU A 245 8.59 16.76 -17.51
C GLU A 245 8.14 15.50 -16.77
N LEU A 246 7.85 15.58 -15.47
CA LEU A 246 7.27 14.46 -14.71
C LEU A 246 5.89 14.06 -15.24
N TYR A 247 5.12 15.05 -15.68
CA TYR A 247 3.83 14.88 -16.34
C TYR A 247 3.53 16.11 -17.19
N THR A 248 2.74 15.94 -18.25
CA THR A 248 2.41 17.08 -19.09
C THR A 248 1.36 17.97 -18.44
N VAL A 249 1.71 19.25 -18.24
CA VAL A 249 0.84 20.25 -17.64
C VAL A 249 -0.35 20.59 -18.55
N GLY A 250 -1.52 20.80 -17.93
CA GLY A 250 -2.74 21.29 -18.56
C GLY A 250 -3.98 20.91 -17.75
N LYS A 251 -5.17 21.30 -18.23
CA LYS A 251 -6.43 21.02 -17.53
C LYS A 251 -6.57 19.52 -17.27
N ALA A 252 -6.87 19.12 -16.03
CA ALA A 252 -7.09 17.73 -15.63
C ALA A 252 -7.95 16.96 -16.65
N CYS A 253 -7.48 15.77 -17.02
CA CYS A 253 -8.08 14.87 -18.01
C CYS A 253 -8.28 15.43 -19.44
N SER A 254 -7.84 16.65 -19.75
CA SER A 254 -8.03 17.24 -21.09
C SER A 254 -7.15 16.61 -22.18
N GLY A 255 -6.15 15.82 -21.81
CA GLY A 255 -5.22 15.14 -22.69
C GLY A 255 -5.18 13.61 -22.52
N CYS A 256 -6.19 13.00 -21.90
CA CYS A 256 -6.25 11.53 -21.83
C CYS A 256 -6.20 10.91 -23.23
N SER A 257 -5.45 9.82 -23.36
CA SER A 257 -5.29 9.09 -24.62
C SER A 257 -6.62 8.61 -25.19
N ALA A 258 -6.69 8.42 -26.51
CA ALA A 258 -7.89 7.94 -27.18
C ALA A 258 -8.40 6.62 -26.57
N GLY A 259 -9.69 6.59 -26.23
CA GLY A 259 -10.33 5.44 -25.57
C GLY A 259 -10.31 5.49 -24.05
N LYS A 260 -9.53 6.38 -23.42
CA LYS A 260 -9.58 6.64 -21.98
C LYS A 260 -10.56 7.76 -21.65
N SER A 261 -11.03 7.74 -20.40
CA SER A 261 -11.92 8.72 -19.81
C SER A 261 -11.35 9.23 -18.48
N CYS A 262 -11.95 10.27 -17.93
CA CYS A 262 -11.59 10.75 -16.61
C CYS A 262 -12.24 9.86 -15.54
N HIS A 263 -11.49 9.44 -14.53
CA HIS A 263 -12.00 8.64 -13.43
C HIS A 263 -13.11 9.41 -12.70
N LYS A 264 -14.19 8.72 -12.31
CA LYS A 264 -15.40 9.36 -11.73
C LYS A 264 -15.16 9.98 -10.35
N ASP A 265 -14.42 9.27 -9.49
CA ASP A 265 -14.12 9.75 -8.13
C ASP A 265 -12.76 10.47 -8.04
N LEU A 266 -11.75 10.01 -8.78
CA LEU A 266 -10.42 10.61 -8.88
C LEU A 266 -10.27 11.46 -10.14
N LEU A 267 -10.90 12.63 -10.14
CA LEU A 267 -11.09 13.52 -11.30
C LEU A 267 -9.80 14.05 -11.99
N GLY A 268 -8.62 13.72 -11.49
CA GLY A 268 -7.33 14.01 -12.11
C GLY A 268 -6.78 12.90 -13.02
N LEU A 269 -7.36 11.70 -12.96
CA LEU A 269 -6.75 10.49 -13.53
C LEU A 269 -7.47 9.99 -14.79
N CYS A 270 -6.68 9.53 -15.75
CA CYS A 270 -7.12 8.86 -16.96
C CYS A 270 -7.26 7.35 -16.73
N VAL A 271 -8.45 6.80 -17.03
CA VAL A 271 -8.80 5.37 -16.99
C VAL A 271 -9.34 4.89 -18.32
#